data_AF-A0A7C4GN96-F1
#
_entry.id   AF-A0A7C4GN96-F1
#
_cell.length_a   1.000
_cell.length_b   1.000
_cell.length_c   1.000
_cell.angle_alpha   90.00
_cell.angle_beta   90.00
_cell.angle_gamma   90.00
#
_symmetry.space_group_name_H-M   'P 1'
#
loop_
_entity.id
_entity.type
_entity.pdbx_description
1 polymer ?
#
loop_
_entity_poly.entity_id
_entity_poly.type
_entity_poly.pdbx_seq_one_letter_code
_entity_poly.pdbx_strand_id
1 'polypeptide(L)'
;MISSLRREFEEAKKLAARDEERALHIIREISIRVMKLIAPEWDGSKSLAEYSAARGYPDFFLDMADRIEDSFKFCLEGSQLSSVIVSAAFLLKVAERLQG
;
A
#
# COMPACT_ATOMS: atom_id res chain seq x y z
N MET A 1 7.43 -5.85 11.76
CA MET A 1 6.07 -5.99 11.18
C MET A 1 6.11 -5.79 9.67
N ILE A 2 6.64 -4.67 9.17
CA ILE A 2 6.80 -4.41 7.73
C ILE A 2 7.67 -5.45 7.00
N SER A 3 8.70 -5.98 7.66
CA SER A 3 9.56 -7.04 7.15
C SER A 3 8.82 -8.37 6.85
N SER A 4 7.75 -8.68 7.60
CA SER A 4 6.88 -9.83 7.31
C SER A 4 6.08 -9.58 6.04
N LEU A 5 5.43 -8.41 5.94
CA LEU A 5 4.65 -8.01 4.78
C LEU A 5 5.49 -7.99 3.49
N ARG A 6 6.75 -7.57 3.57
CA ARG A 6 7.68 -7.65 2.43
C ARG A 6 7.96 -9.09 2.00
N ARG A 7 8.16 -10.02 2.94
CA ARG A 7 8.33 -11.44 2.58
C ARG A 7 7.07 -12.01 1.94
N GLU A 8 5.91 -11.75 2.52
CA GLU A 8 4.61 -12.16 1.98
C GLU A 8 4.40 -11.62 0.56
N PHE A 9 4.80 -10.38 0.31
CA PHE A 9 4.73 -9.75 -1.01
C PHE A 9 5.66 -10.42 -2.04
N GLU A 10 6.89 -10.75 -1.66
CA GLU A 10 7.81 -11.47 -2.56
C GLU A 10 7.33 -12.89 -2.88
N GLU A 11 6.69 -13.57 -1.93
CA GLU A 11 6.07 -14.88 -2.18
C GLU A 11 4.86 -14.76 -3.11
N ALA A 12 4.02 -13.72 -2.95
CA ALA A 12 2.89 -13.45 -3.84
C ALA A 12 3.36 -13.16 -5.29
N LYS A 13 4.47 -12.42 -5.44
CA LYS A 13 5.10 -12.20 -6.76
C LYS A 13 5.58 -13.49 -7.42
N LYS A 14 6.09 -14.45 -6.65
CA LYS A 14 6.47 -15.77 -7.19
C LYS A 14 5.23 -16.58 -7.58
N LEU A 15 4.16 -16.48 -6.79
CA LEU A 15 2.89 -17.16 -7.06
C LEU A 15 2.24 -16.68 -8.37
N ALA A 16 2.41 -15.40 -8.72
CA ALA A 16 1.86 -14.79 -9.94
C ALA A 16 2.11 -15.58 -11.22
N ALA A 17 3.27 -16.25 -11.34
CA ALA A 17 3.61 -17.06 -12.50
C ALA A 17 2.76 -18.34 -12.65
N ARG A 18 2.02 -18.71 -11.60
CA ARG A 18 1.23 -19.95 -11.52
C ARG A 18 -0.26 -19.68 -11.30
N ASP A 19 -0.58 -18.63 -10.54
CA ASP A 19 -1.94 -18.29 -10.12
C ASP A 19 -2.04 -16.76 -9.93
N GLU A 20 -2.37 -16.08 -11.02
CA GLU A 20 -2.46 -14.61 -11.07
C GLU A 20 -3.58 -14.06 -10.18
N GLU A 21 -4.75 -14.70 -10.20
CA GLU A 21 -5.91 -14.26 -9.41
C GLU A 21 -5.61 -14.34 -7.91
N ARG A 22 -5.02 -15.45 -7.46
CA ARG A 22 -4.62 -15.61 -6.06
C ARG A 22 -3.50 -14.67 -5.67
N ALA A 23 -2.51 -14.45 -6.55
CA ALA A 23 -1.44 -13.48 -6.30
C ALA A 23 -2.01 -12.07 -6.15
N LEU A 24 -2.95 -11.68 -7.02
CA LEU A 24 -3.64 -10.40 -6.97
C LEU A 24 -4.40 -10.22 -5.65
N HIS A 25 -5.15 -11.25 -5.23
CA HIS A 25 -5.87 -11.25 -3.95
C HIS A 25 -4.91 -11.05 -2.76
N ILE A 26 -3.80 -11.81 -2.71
CA ILE A 26 -2.81 -11.67 -1.63
C ILE A 26 -2.18 -10.28 -1.62
N ILE A 27 -1.83 -9.72 -2.79
CA ILE A 27 -1.23 -8.39 -2.87
C ILE A 27 -2.21 -7.31 -2.39
N ARG A 28 -3.50 -7.44 -2.69
CA ARG A 28 -4.54 -6.53 -2.17
C ARG A 28 -4.62 -6.55 -0.65
N GLU A 29 -4.64 -7.73 -0.05
CA GLU A 29 -4.63 -7.88 1.41
C GLU A 29 -3.38 -7.27 2.04
N ILE A 30 -2.22 -7.44 1.40
CA ILE A 30 -0.98 -6.79 1.82
C ILE A 30 -1.11 -5.27 1.74
N SER A 31 -1.63 -4.72 0.65
CA SER A 31 -1.82 -3.26 0.50
C SER A 31 -2.75 -2.69 1.57
N ILE A 32 -3.83 -3.39 1.94
CA ILE A 32 -4.71 -3.00 3.05
C ILE A 32 -3.94 -2.97 4.38
N ARG A 33 -3.17 -4.03 4.68
CA ARG A 33 -2.37 -4.11 5.91
C ARG A 33 -1.28 -3.05 5.95
N VAL A 34 -0.65 -2.75 4.81
CA VAL A 34 0.34 -1.68 4.67
C VAL A 34 -0.31 -0.31 4.90
N MET A 35 -1.48 -0.07 4.32
CA MET A 35 -2.19 1.20 4.50
C MET A 35 -2.56 1.44 5.97
N LYS A 36 -2.96 0.39 6.70
CA LYS A 36 -3.17 0.45 8.16
C LYS A 36 -1.90 0.74 8.97
N LEU A 37 -0.71 0.49 8.44
CA LEU A 37 0.55 0.89 9.09
C LEU A 37 0.89 2.35 8.81
N ILE A 38 0.55 2.81 7.60
CA ILE A 38 0.80 4.18 7.15
C ILE A 38 -0.16 5.16 7.82
N ALA A 39 -1.46 4.84 7.85
CA ALA A 39 -2.54 5.68 8.31
C ALA A 39 -3.60 4.83 9.05
N PRO A 40 -3.36 4.48 10.33
CA PRO A 40 -4.12 3.45 11.04
C PRO A 40 -5.62 3.70 11.18
N GLU A 41 -6.03 4.97 11.24
CA GLU A 41 -7.44 5.35 11.41
C GLU A 41 -7.99 6.08 10.18
N TRP A 42 -7.34 5.94 9.02
CA TRP A 42 -7.87 6.44 7.77
C TRP A 42 -8.81 5.39 7.17
N ASP A 43 -10.06 5.80 6.96
CA ASP A 43 -11.15 4.95 6.45
C ASP A 43 -11.56 5.31 5.01
N GLY A 44 -10.88 6.27 4.39
CA GLY A 44 -11.22 6.77 3.05
C GLY A 44 -12.41 7.73 2.99
N SER A 45 -13.00 8.13 4.14
CA SER A 45 -14.09 9.12 4.18
C SER A 45 -13.64 10.54 3.80
N LYS A 46 -12.34 10.81 3.96
CA LYS A 46 -11.64 12.05 3.60
C LYS A 46 -10.39 11.69 2.81
N SER A 47 -9.81 12.66 2.09
CA SER A 47 -8.53 12.40 1.41
C SER A 47 -7.43 12.08 2.42
N LEU A 48 -6.42 11.34 1.98
CA LEU A 48 -5.28 11.02 2.82
C LEU A 48 -4.52 12.30 3.20
N ALA A 49 -4.47 13.31 2.33
CA ALA A 49 -3.87 14.61 2.63
C ALA A 49 -4.58 15.32 3.78
N GLU A 50 -5.92 15.38 3.76
CA GLU A 50 -6.73 15.97 4.84
C GLU A 50 -6.56 15.21 6.16
N TYR A 51 -6.58 13.88 6.09
CA TYR A 51 -6.29 13.00 7.24
C TYR A 51 -4.89 13.29 7.81
N SER A 52 -3.92 13.50 6.94
CA SER A 52 -2.52 13.72 7.31
C SER A 52 -2.31 15.06 7.99
N ALA A 53 -2.86 16.13 7.40
CA ALA A 53 -2.79 17.48 7.93
C ALA A 53 -3.38 17.58 9.34
N ALA A 54 -4.51 16.91 9.58
CA ALA A 54 -5.19 16.93 10.88
C ALA A 54 -4.39 16.25 12.02
N ARG A 55 -3.37 15.45 11.69
CA ARG A 55 -2.61 14.64 12.66
C ARG A 55 -1.15 14.99 12.79
N GLY A 56 -0.68 16.02 12.07
CA GLY A 56 0.71 16.47 12.14
C GLY A 56 1.70 15.40 11.71
N TYR A 57 1.35 14.61 10.68
CA TYR A 57 2.30 13.69 10.05
C TYR A 57 3.46 14.46 9.39
N PRO A 58 4.60 13.80 9.10
CA PRO A 58 5.76 14.45 8.49
C PRO A 58 5.44 15.14 7.15
N ASP A 59 6.11 16.26 6.85
CA ASP A 59 5.93 17.01 5.59
C ASP A 59 6.10 16.12 4.34
N PHE A 60 7.09 15.23 4.35
CA PHE A 60 7.29 14.23 3.28
C PHE A 60 6.04 13.38 3.05
N PHE A 61 5.33 13.00 4.11
CA PHE A 61 4.12 12.20 4.00
C PHE A 61 2.98 13.00 3.38
N LEU A 62 2.83 14.27 3.80
CA LEU A 62 1.87 15.22 3.24
C LEU A 62 2.09 15.44 1.73
N ASP A 63 3.32 15.69 1.32
CA ASP A 63 3.68 15.87 -0.11
C ASP A 63 3.41 14.63 -0.97
N MET A 64 3.38 13.45 -0.33
CA MET A 64 3.18 12.16 -0.99
C MET A 64 1.76 11.60 -0.83
N ALA A 65 0.89 12.26 -0.07
CA ALA A 65 -0.39 11.72 0.36
C ALA A 65 -1.28 11.32 -0.82
N ASP A 66 -1.41 12.18 -1.83
CA ASP A 66 -2.20 11.89 -3.03
C ASP A 66 -1.67 10.66 -3.77
N ARG A 67 -0.35 10.54 -3.92
CA ARG A 67 0.27 9.40 -4.61
C ARG A 67 0.11 8.09 -3.83
N ILE A 68 0.10 8.16 -2.50
CA ILE A 68 -0.16 7.01 -1.61
C ILE A 68 -1.61 6.58 -1.74
N GLU A 69 -2.54 7.53 -1.68
CA GLU A 69 -3.97 7.28 -1.85
C GLU A 69 -4.26 6.66 -3.23
N ASP A 70 -3.74 7.23 -4.31
CA ASP A 70 -3.93 6.72 -5.67
C ASP A 70 -3.33 5.32 -5.83
N SER A 71 -2.14 5.08 -5.30
CA SER A 71 -1.50 3.76 -5.35
C SER A 71 -2.32 2.72 -4.57
N PHE A 72 -2.93 3.12 -3.45
CA PHE A 72 -3.78 2.25 -2.66
C PHE A 72 -5.09 1.92 -3.38
N LYS A 73 -5.80 2.92 -3.91
CA LYS A 73 -7.00 2.71 -4.74
C LYS A 73 -6.69 1.81 -5.93
N PHE A 74 -5.58 2.06 -6.61
CA PHE A 74 -5.15 1.23 -7.74
C PHE A 74 -4.87 -0.22 -7.33
N CYS A 75 -4.32 -0.48 -6.13
CA CYS A 75 -4.17 -1.85 -5.66
C CYS A 75 -5.52 -2.57 -5.52
N LEU A 76 -6.53 -1.87 -4.99
CA LEU A 76 -7.85 -2.44 -4.73
C LEU A 76 -8.65 -2.69 -6.01
N GLU A 77 -8.61 -1.73 -6.94
CA GLU A 77 -9.48 -1.72 -8.12
C GLU A 77 -8.79 -2.22 -9.38
N GLY A 78 -7.46 -2.11 -9.45
CA GLY A 78 -6.67 -2.48 -10.61
C GLY A 78 -6.77 -3.97 -10.92
N SER A 79 -6.98 -4.29 -12.19
CA SER A 79 -7.05 -5.67 -12.71
C SER A 79 -5.72 -6.17 -13.26
N GLN A 80 -4.83 -5.27 -13.67
CA GLN A 80 -3.53 -5.64 -14.23
C GLN A 80 -2.51 -5.91 -13.13
N LEU A 81 -2.15 -7.19 -12.93
CA LEU A 81 -1.29 -7.63 -11.84
C LEU A 81 0.08 -6.90 -11.81
N SER A 82 0.72 -6.71 -12.96
CA SER A 82 2.03 -6.03 -13.03
C SER A 82 1.98 -4.61 -12.46
N SER A 83 0.92 -3.86 -12.79
CA SER A 83 0.70 -2.50 -12.31
C SER A 83 0.34 -2.50 -10.81
N VAL A 84 -0.47 -3.46 -10.36
CA VAL A 84 -0.81 -3.62 -8.94
C VAL A 84 0.42 -3.97 -8.09
N ILE A 85 1.32 -4.82 -8.60
CA ILE A 85 2.62 -5.11 -7.97
C ILE A 85 3.45 -3.83 -7.79
N VAL A 86 3.51 -2.96 -8.80
CA VAL A 86 4.28 -1.71 -8.72
C VAL A 86 3.68 -0.79 -7.65
N SER A 87 2.37 -0.61 -7.64
CA SER A 87 1.69 0.22 -6.64
C SER A 87 1.85 -0.33 -5.22
N ALA A 88 1.72 -1.64 -5.02
CA ALA A 88 1.92 -2.28 -3.72
C ALA A 88 3.38 -2.18 -3.24
N ALA A 89 4.35 -2.33 -4.15
CA ALA A 89 5.77 -2.15 -3.83
C ALA A 89 6.08 -0.70 -3.41
N PHE A 90 5.44 0.28 -4.03
CA PHE A 90 5.54 1.67 -3.62
C PHE A 90 4.98 1.88 -2.20
N LEU A 91 3.78 1.37 -1.90
CA LEU A 91 3.18 1.46 -0.56
C LEU A 91 4.08 0.83 0.51
N LEU A 92 4.63 -0.36 0.24
CA LEU A 92 5.58 -1.02 1.14
C LEU A 92 6.79 -0.12 1.44
N LYS A 93 7.35 0.53 0.42
CA LYS A 93 8.50 1.43 0.58
C LYS A 93 8.16 2.67 1.40
N VAL A 94 6.96 3.22 1.25
CA VAL A 94 6.47 4.32 2.09
C VAL A 94 6.38 3.88 3.54
N ALA A 95 5.74 2.74 3.82
CA ALA A 95 5.64 2.21 5.18
C ALA A 95 7.01 1.93 5.81
N GLU A 96 7.98 1.43 5.03
CA GLU A 96 9.36 1.25 5.50
C GLU A 96 10.02 2.58 5.88
N ARG A 97 9.76 3.65 5.13
CA ARG A 97 10.31 4.98 5.42
C ARG A 97 9.69 5.64 6.64
N LEU A 98 8.43 5.36 6.94
CA LEU A 98 7.75 5.89 8.12
C LEU A 98 8.09 5.13 9.41
N GLN A 99 8.61 3.90 9.30
CA GLN A 99 9.02 3.08 10.46
C GLN A 99 10.52 3.14 10.78
N GLY A 100 11.32 3.81 9.94
CA GLY A 100 12.75 4.04 10.17
C GLY A 100 13.02 5.37 10.86
#